data_AF-A0A7C3AEE6-F1
#
_entry.id   AF-A0A7C3AEE6-F1
#
_cell.length_a   1.000
_cell.length_b   1.000
_cell.length_c   1.000
_cell.angle_alpha   90.00
_cell.angle_beta   90.00
_cell.angle_gamma   90.00
#
_symmetry.space_group_name_H-M   'P 1'
#
loop_
_entity.id
_entity.type
_entity.pdbx_description
1 polymer ?
#
loop_
_entity_poly.entity_id
_entity_poly.type
_entity_poly.pdbx_seq_one_letter_code
_entity_poly.pdbx_strand_id
1 'polypeptide(L)' 'ISLAACIQLDACIPNFLIQEFTTLGEGYLKEPFTMRDGYIDLPRGAGLGVELDEEAIAEKIGHSWKSPMLFHEDGSVADW' A
#
# COMPACT_ATOMS: atom_id res chain seq x y z
N ILE A 1 6.02 -0.60 -1.07
CA ILE A 1 6.52 -1.41 -2.22
C ILE A 1 5.41 -1.83 -3.16
N SER A 2 4.39 -2.60 -2.73
CA SER A 2 3.32 -3.07 -3.64
C SER A 2 2.63 -1.94 -4.42
N LEU A 3 2.27 -0.83 -3.76
CA LEU A 3 1.66 0.32 -4.44
C LEU A 3 2.55 0.88 -5.57
N ALA A 4 3.87 1.00 -5.35
CA ALA A 4 4.79 1.48 -6.37
C ALA A 4 4.82 0.57 -7.61
N ALA A 5 4.78 -0.75 -7.40
CA ALA A 5 4.69 -1.72 -8.48
C ALA A 5 3.34 -1.68 -9.21
N CYS A 6 2.23 -1.56 -8.47
CA CYS A 6 0.90 -1.41 -9.04
C CYS A 6 0.83 -0.17 -9.92
N ILE A 7 1.33 1.00 -9.48
CA ILE A 7 1.31 2.23 -10.29
C ILE A 7 2.04 2.05 -11.64
N GLN A 8 3.16 1.32 -11.67
CA GLN A 8 3.86 1.03 -12.94
C GLN A 8 3.02 0.11 -13.86
N LEU A 9 2.32 -0.87 -13.28
CA LEU A 9 1.40 -1.74 -14.02
C LEU A 9 0.20 -0.95 -14.54
N ASP A 10 -0.43 -0.17 -13.69
CA ASP A 10 -1.60 0.67 -13.98
C ASP A 10 -1.32 1.66 -15.12
N ALA A 11 -0.10 2.19 -15.18
CA ALA A 11 0.33 3.11 -16.23
C ALA A 11 0.54 2.43 -17.60
N CYS A 12 0.69 1.10 -17.68
CA CYS A 12 1.00 0.40 -18.92
C CYS A 12 -0.10 -0.55 -19.42
N ILE A 13 -1.10 -0.88 -18.60
CA ILE A 13 -2.24 -1.69 -19.03
C ILE A 13 -3.30 -0.83 -19.74
N PRO A 14 -3.77 -1.22 -20.94
CA PRO A 14 -4.70 -0.40 -21.73
C PRO A 14 -6.12 -0.33 -21.14
N ASN A 15 -6.43 -1.20 -20.19
CA ASN A 15 -7.74 -1.38 -19.56
C ASN A 15 -7.72 -1.04 -18.07
N PHE A 16 -6.82 -0.16 -17.63
CA PHE A 16 -6.82 0.38 -16.27
C PHE A 16 -8.13 1.13 -15.98
N LEU A 17 -8.64 0.98 -14.75
CA LEU A 17 -9.85 1.67 -14.29
C LEU A 17 -9.59 2.49 -13.01
N ILE A 18 -9.15 1.82 -11.95
CA ILE A 18 -8.87 2.43 -10.66
C ILE A 18 -7.85 1.57 -9.87
N GLN A 19 -7.13 2.21 -8.95
CA GLN A 19 -6.18 1.56 -8.04
C GLN A 19 -6.56 1.84 -6.59
N GLU A 20 -6.74 0.77 -5.81
CA GLU A 20 -6.95 0.88 -4.36
C GLU A 20 -5.61 1.02 -3.62
N PHE A 21 -5.60 1.82 -2.56
CA PHE A 21 -4.46 1.94 -1.65
C PHE A 21 -4.94 2.37 -0.25
N THR A 22 -4.15 2.05 0.77
CA THR A 22 -4.43 2.40 2.18
C THR A 22 -3.46 3.43 2.76
N THR A 23 -2.27 3.56 2.16
CA THR A 23 -1.23 4.53 2.53
C THR A 23 -0.45 4.93 1.28
N LEU A 24 0.09 6.14 1.26
CA LEU A 24 0.97 6.64 0.21
C LEU A 24 2.46 6.42 0.55
N GLY A 25 2.75 5.69 1.63
CA GLY A 25 4.11 5.37 2.07
C GLY A 25 4.64 6.29 3.16
N GLU A 26 3.78 7.08 3.81
CA GLU A 26 4.14 7.97 4.90
C GLU A 26 4.79 7.20 6.07
N GLY A 27 6.00 7.60 6.45
CA GLY A 27 6.77 6.92 7.50
C GLY A 27 7.39 5.57 7.08
N TYR A 28 7.39 5.25 5.79
CA TYR A 28 8.04 4.05 5.23
C TYR A 28 8.96 4.38 4.06
N LEU A 29 8.59 5.36 3.22
CA LEU A 29 9.38 5.80 2.08
C LEU A 29 10.10 7.10 2.41
N LYS A 30 11.32 7.27 1.87
CA LYS A 30 12.03 8.54 1.96
C LYS A 30 11.23 9.67 1.30
N GLU A 31 10.60 9.35 0.17
CA GLU A 31 9.70 10.24 -0.56
C GLU A 31 8.36 9.52 -0.77
N PRO A 32 7.37 9.73 0.13
CA PRO A 32 6.02 9.21 -0.04
C PRO A 32 5.33 9.77 -1.28
N PHE A 33 4.38 9.02 -1.83
CA PHE A 33 3.57 9.50 -2.95
C PHE A 33 2.69 10.67 -2.53
N THR A 34 2.35 11.54 -3.49
CA THR A 34 1.38 12.61 -3.28
C THR A 34 0.20 12.43 -4.19
N MET A 35 -1.02 12.55 -3.65
CA MET A 35 -2.23 12.55 -4.43
C MET A 35 -2.63 13.98 -4.81
N ARG A 36 -2.92 14.22 -6.09
CA ARG A 36 -3.42 15.50 -6.62
C ARG A 36 -4.67 15.23 -7.46
N ASP A 37 -5.77 15.88 -7.09
CA ASP A 37 -7.06 15.75 -7.77
C ASP A 37 -7.56 14.30 -7.96
N GLY A 38 -7.22 13.41 -7.01
CA GLY A 38 -7.56 11.99 -7.05
C GLY A 38 -6.58 11.10 -7.84
N TYR A 39 -5.48 11.66 -8.33
CA TYR A 39 -4.45 10.94 -9.09
C TYR A 39 -3.11 10.94 -8.36
N ILE A 40 -2.30 9.92 -8.62
CA ILE A 40 -0.89 9.84 -8.20
C ILE A 40 -0.02 10.01 -9.45
N ASP A 41 1.03 10.83 -9.37
CA ASP A 41 1.96 10.96 -10.49
C ASP A 41 2.78 9.67 -10.68
N LEU A 42 3.08 9.35 -11.94
CA LEU A 42 3.91 8.21 -12.28
C LEU A 42 5.35 8.41 -11.77
N PRO A 43 5.88 7.49 -10.94
CA PRO A 43 7.27 7.53 -10.51
C PRO A 43 8.22 7.37 -11.70
N ARG A 44 9.20 8.26 -11.79
CA ARG A 44 10.17 8.30 -12.91
C ARG A 44 11.57 7.82 -12.54
N GLY A 45 11.80 7.51 -11.27
CA GLY A 45 13.06 6.93 -10.81
C GLY A 45 13.29 5.54 -11.38
N ALA A 46 14.54 5.06 -11.33
CA ALA A 46 14.88 3.73 -11.80
C ALA A 46 14.12 2.64 -11.01
N GLY A 47 13.84 1.51 -11.67
CA GLY A 47 13.11 0.40 -11.06
C GLY A 47 11.68 0.80 -10.70
N LEU A 48 11.30 0.65 -9.43
CA LEU A 48 9.96 1.02 -8.94
C LEU A 48 9.82 2.52 -8.63
N GLY A 49 10.91 3.29 -8.70
CA GLY A 49 10.90 4.73 -8.44
C GLY A 49 10.62 5.13 -6.99
N VAL A 50 10.92 4.25 -6.02
CA VAL A 50 10.80 4.51 -4.58
C VAL A 50 12.00 3.98 -3.80
N GLU A 51 12.31 4.62 -2.68
CA GLU A 51 13.31 4.16 -1.71
C GLU A 51 12.68 4.04 -0.32
N LEU A 52 13.07 2.98 0.42
CA LEU A 52 12.66 2.78 1.80
C LEU A 52 13.46 3.71 2.73
N ASP A 53 12.80 4.19 3.77
CA ASP A 53 13.44 4.85 4.91
C ASP A 53 13.72 3.79 6.00
N GLU A 54 14.96 3.29 6.02
CA GLU A 54 15.34 2.22 6.96
C GLU A 54 15.28 2.66 8.43
N GLU A 55 15.57 3.94 8.71
CA GLU A 55 15.51 4.48 10.07
C GLU A 55 14.05 4.55 10.55
N ALA A 56 13.14 5.04 9.70
CA ALA A 56 11.71 5.10 10.02
C ALA A 56 11.06 3.71 10.17
N ILE A 57 11.58 2.70 9.46
CA ILE A 57 11.04 1.33 9.51
C ILE A 57 11.61 0.53 10.69
N ALA A 58 12.81 0.85 11.17
CA ALA A 58 13.50 0.05 12.19
C ALA A 58 12.64 -0.22 13.43
N GLU A 59 11.89 0.78 13.90
CA GLU A 59 11.02 0.66 15.09
C GLU A 59 9.68 -0.06 14.82
N LYS A 60 9.37 -0.38 13.56
CA LYS A 60 8.08 -0.96 13.14
C LYS A 60 8.13 -2.48 12.98
N ILE A 61 9.28 -3.11 13.21
CA ILE A 61 9.48 -4.55 13.04
C ILE A 61 9.05 -5.29 14.30
N GLY A 62 8.14 -6.27 14.14
CA GLY A 62 7.63 -7.10 15.23
C GLY A 62 6.33 -6.56 15.81
N HIS A 63 5.20 -7.12 15.37
CA HIS A 63 3.88 -6.85 15.93
C HIS A 63 3.12 -8.14 16.18
N SER A 64 2.18 -8.11 17.13
CA SER A 64 1.24 -9.21 17.40
C SER A 64 -0.15 -8.97 16.80
N TRP A 65 -0.29 -7.96 15.93
CA TRP A 65 -1.55 -7.64 15.27
C TRP A 65 -2.11 -8.83 14.48
N LYS A 66 -3.43 -9.01 14.56
CA LYS A 66 -4.20 -10.01 13.83
C LYS A 66 -5.45 -9.36 13.24
N SER A 67 -5.88 -9.86 12.09
CA SER A 67 -7.19 -9.51 11.56
C SER A 67 -8.30 -9.87 12.55
N PRO A 68 -9.39 -9.09 12.62
CA PRO A 68 -10.56 -9.47 13.38
C PRO A 68 -11.08 -10.86 12.99
N MET A 69 -11.68 -11.55 13.97
CA MET A 69 -12.40 -12.80 13.75
C MET A 69 -13.88 -12.53 14.02
N LEU A 70 -14.74 -12.88 13.07
CA LEU A 70 -16.18 -12.71 13.21
C LEU A 70 -16.82 -14.05 13.57
N PHE A 71 -17.88 -13.97 14.37
CA PHE A 71 -18.66 -15.12 14.82
C PHE A 71 -20.14 -14.80 14.69
N HIS A 72 -20.94 -15.79 14.31
CA HIS A 72 -22.40 -15.72 14.35
C HIS A 72 -22.91 -15.84 15.80
N GLU A 73 -24.20 -15.55 16.03
CA GLU A 73 -24.81 -15.60 17.37
C GLU A 73 -24.73 -16.98 18.04
N ASP A 74 -24.67 -18.05 17.24
CA ASP A 74 -24.52 -19.43 17.70
C ASP A 74 -23.07 -19.85 18.01
N GLY A 75 -22.11 -18.92 17.84
CA GLY A 75 -20.69 -19.16 18.07
C GLY A 75 -19.96 -19.81 16.90
N SER A 76 -20.62 -20.07 15.76
CA SER A 76 -19.94 -20.53 14.54
C SER A 76 -19.09 -19.41 13.90
N VAL A 77 -18.02 -19.80 13.21
CA VAL A 77 -17.09 -18.85 12.55
C VAL A 77 -17.78 -18.21 11.36
N ALA A 78 -17.72 -16.88 11.29
CA ALA A 78 -18.21 -16.09 10.17
C ALA A 78 -17.06 -15.57 9.30
N ASP A 79 -17.36 -15.31 8.02
CA ASP A 79 -16.41 -14.67 7.11
C ASP A 79 -16.10 -13.26 7.60
N TRP A 80 -14.80 -12.95 7.69
CA TRP A 80 -14.26 -11.63 8.02
C TRP A 80 -14.07 -10.77 6.78
#